data_AF-A0A2A7BC39-F1
#
_entry.id   AF-A0A2A7BC39-F1
#
_cell.length_a   1.000
_cell.length_b   1.000
_cell.length_c   1.000
_cell.angle_alpha   90.00
_cell.angle_beta   90.00
_cell.angle_gamma   90.00
#
_symmetry.space_group_name_H-M   'P 1'
#
loop_
_entity.id
_entity.type
_entity.pdbx_description
1 polymer ?
#
loop_
_entity_poly.entity_id
_entity_poly.type
_entity_poly.pdbx_seq_one_letter_code
_entity_poly.pdbx_strand_id
1 'polypeptide(L)'
;MGKTFVCSLCRNGIIGGGLYIDEQSITYSTQKLTVSPLYRNLVLPMNEIRELSWSQMVVPVAAISMKDGECYKFIIYNKSGFEKAYKQYSNHQE
;
A
#
# COMPACT_ATOMS: atom_id res chain seq x y z
N MET A 1 -4.74 -10.46 -13.11
CA MET A 1 -5.21 -9.05 -13.22
C MET A 1 -5.22 -8.44 -11.84
N GLY A 2 -4.53 -7.31 -11.62
CA GLY A 2 -4.53 -6.60 -10.34
C GLY A 2 -5.74 -5.67 -10.11
N LYS A 3 -5.76 -4.99 -8.96
CA LYS A 3 -6.80 -4.02 -8.57
C LYS A 3 -6.19 -2.69 -8.16
N THR A 4 -6.91 -1.60 -8.42
CA THR A 4 -6.49 -0.24 -8.06
C THR A 4 -7.39 0.35 -6.97
N PHE A 5 -6.78 1.06 -6.04
CA PHE A 5 -7.43 1.73 -4.92
C PHE A 5 -6.97 3.18 -4.84
N VAL A 6 -7.90 4.08 -4.54
CA VAL A 6 -7.56 5.46 -4.16
C VAL A 6 -6.95 5.41 -2.76
N CYS A 7 -5.83 6.09 -2.58
CA CYS A 7 -5.12 6.08 -1.30
C CYS A 7 -4.35 7.39 -1.05
N SER A 8 -3.72 7.48 0.12
CA SER A 8 -2.67 8.46 0.37
C SER A 8 -1.54 7.86 1.18
N LEU A 9 -0.29 8.13 0.82
CA LEU A 9 0.88 7.78 1.62
C LEU A 9 1.04 8.78 2.79
N CYS A 10 1.26 8.25 4.00
CA CYS A 10 1.55 9.04 5.20
C CYS A 10 3.07 9.16 5.39
N ARG A 11 3.67 10.18 4.78
CA ARG A 11 5.11 10.46 4.87
C ARG A 11 5.34 11.97 4.85
N ASN A 12 5.81 12.54 5.95
CA ASN A 12 5.99 13.99 6.13
C ASN A 12 4.74 14.80 5.74
N GLY A 13 3.56 14.27 6.03
CA GLY A 13 2.27 14.76 5.53
C GLY A 13 1.47 13.67 4.82
N ILE A 14 0.42 14.08 4.10
CA ILE A 14 -0.48 13.19 3.35
C ILE A 14 -0.29 13.40 1.84
N ILE A 15 0.12 12.35 1.16
CA ILE A 15 0.44 12.38 -0.27
C ILE A 15 -0.59 11.54 -1.02
N GLY A 16 -1.59 12.20 -1.62
CA GLY A 16 -2.61 11.54 -2.44
C GLY A 16 -2.01 10.78 -3.62
N GLY A 17 -2.57 9.60 -3.90
CA GLY A 17 -2.11 8.72 -4.98
C GLY A 17 -3.00 7.50 -5.18
N GLY A 18 -2.52 6.56 -5.99
CA GLY A 18 -3.15 5.28 -6.24
C GLY A 18 -2.31 4.13 -5.69
N LEU A 19 -2.97 3.09 -5.20
CA LEU A 19 -2.36 1.81 -4.87
C LEU A 19 -2.87 0.77 -5.86
N TYR A 20 -1.95 0.18 -6.62
CA TYR A 20 -2.19 -1.00 -7.43
C TYR A 20 -1.71 -2.23 -6.65
N ILE A 21 -2.48 -3.32 -6.68
CA ILE A 21 -2.10 -4.59 -6.06
C ILE A 21 -2.31 -5.73 -7.06
N ASP A 22 -1.31 -6.59 -7.16
CA ASP A 22 -1.35 -7.85 -7.87
C ASP A 22 -0.56 -8.93 -7.11
N GLU A 23 -0.31 -10.07 -7.73
CA GLU A 23 0.41 -11.22 -7.16
C GLU A 23 1.89 -10.91 -6.87
N GLN A 24 2.47 -9.93 -7.56
CA GLN A 24 3.89 -9.60 -7.46
C GLN A 24 4.13 -8.51 -6.40
N SER A 25 3.25 -7.52 -6.31
CA SER A 25 3.52 -6.32 -5.50
C SER A 25 2.27 -5.54 -5.10
N ILE A 26 2.50 -4.65 -4.13
CA ILE A 26 1.67 -3.47 -3.88
C ILE A 26 2.47 -2.25 -4.37
N THR A 27 1.97 -1.57 -5.40
CA THR A 27 2.63 -0.40 -5.99
C THR A 27 1.83 0.86 -5.70
N TYR A 28 2.44 1.79 -4.95
CA TYR A 28 1.94 3.14 -4.77
C TYR A 28 2.48 4.07 -5.86
N SER A 29 1.62 4.92 -6.41
CA SER A 29 2.03 5.96 -7.35
C SER A 29 1.33 7.30 -7.10
N THR A 30 2.04 8.38 -7.38
CA THR A 30 1.48 9.74 -7.33
C THR A 30 2.02 10.61 -8.47
N GLN A 31 1.19 11.52 -8.96
CA GLN A 31 1.57 12.49 -10.00
C GLN A 31 2.19 13.77 -9.41
N LYS A 32 2.36 13.86 -8.08
CA LYS A 32 2.95 15.03 -7.43
C LYS A 32 4.46 15.08 -7.70
N LEU A 33 4.89 16.07 -8.50
CA LEU A 33 6.28 16.24 -8.93
C LEU A 33 7.23 16.68 -7.81
N THR A 34 6.71 17.29 -6.74
CA THR A 34 7.49 17.72 -5.57
C THR A 34 7.89 16.57 -4.63
N VAL A 35 7.38 15.36 -4.88
CA VAL A 35 7.71 14.16 -4.12
C VAL A 35 8.96 13.51 -4.71
N SER A 36 9.86 13.02 -3.84
CA SER A 36 11.09 12.35 -4.29
C SER A 36 10.78 11.16 -5.20
N PRO A 37 11.62 10.82 -6.20
CA PRO A 37 11.40 9.73 -7.14
C PRO A 37 10.98 8.39 -6.49
N LEU A 38 11.63 8.01 -5.39
CA LEU A 38 11.32 6.80 -4.63
C LEU A 38 9.84 6.70 -4.21
N TYR A 39 9.25 7.81 -3.75
CA TYR A 39 7.86 7.85 -3.30
C TYR A 39 6.89 8.28 -4.41
N ARG A 40 7.35 8.60 -5.63
CA ARG A 40 6.44 8.80 -6.77
C ARG A 40 5.97 7.48 -7.37
N ASN A 41 6.79 6.44 -7.25
CA ASN A 41 6.47 5.07 -7.64
C ASN A 41 7.16 4.12 -6.65
N LEU A 42 6.46 3.82 -5.55
CA LEU A 42 6.96 2.96 -4.48
C LEU A 42 6.40 1.55 -4.68
N VAL A 43 7.29 0.62 -4.98
CA VAL A 43 6.95 -0.80 -5.17
C VAL A 43 7.26 -1.54 -3.87
N LEU A 44 6.26 -2.22 -3.31
CA LEU A 44 6.39 -3.11 -2.16
C LEU A 44 6.21 -4.55 -2.66
N PRO A 45 7.29 -5.32 -2.84
CA PRO A 45 7.19 -6.69 -3.32
C PRO A 45 6.37 -7.55 -2.35
N MET A 46 5.42 -8.32 -2.87
CA MET A 46 4.48 -9.09 -2.05
C MET A 46 5.21 -10.09 -1.13
N ASN A 47 6.27 -10.71 -1.66
CA ASN A 47 7.12 -11.66 -0.94
C ASN A 47 7.99 -11.02 0.16
N GLU A 48 8.17 -9.70 0.14
CA GLU A 48 8.93 -8.94 1.15
C GLU A 48 8.03 -8.30 2.21
N ILE A 49 6.70 -8.39 2.06
CA ILE A 49 5.77 -7.92 3.07
C ILE A 49 5.76 -8.93 4.21
N ARG A 50 6.07 -8.46 5.42
CA ARG A 50 5.98 -9.24 6.65
C ARG A 50 4.57 -9.23 7.21
N GLU A 51 3.95 -8.06 7.24
CA GLU A 51 2.67 -7.87 7.91
C GLU A 51 1.89 -6.70 7.32
N LEU A 52 0.57 -6.87 7.25
CA LEU A 52 -0.40 -5.80 7.03
C LEU A 52 -1.28 -5.66 8.27
N SER A 53 -1.27 -4.48 8.90
CA SER A 53 -2.15 -4.15 10.02
C SER A 53 -2.97 -2.89 9.74
N TRP A 54 -4.05 -2.71 10.50
CA TRP A 54 -4.97 -1.59 10.33
C TRP A 54 -5.16 -0.81 11.63
N SER A 55 -5.20 0.52 11.50
CA SER A 55 -5.70 1.43 12.54
C SER A 55 -6.90 2.21 12.01
N GLN A 56 -7.94 2.37 12.83
CA GLN A 56 -9.20 3.01 12.44
C GLN A 56 -9.75 3.96 13.51
N MET A 57 -9.00 5.00 13.88
CA MET A 57 -9.53 6.02 14.80
C MET A 57 -10.43 7.05 14.11
N VAL A 58 -10.06 7.51 12.90
CA VAL A 58 -10.84 8.49 12.11
C VAL A 58 -10.88 8.14 10.62
N VAL A 59 -9.75 7.64 10.10
CA VAL A 59 -9.62 7.16 8.72
C VAL A 59 -8.99 5.77 8.70
N PRO A 60 -9.29 4.93 7.70
CA PRO A 60 -8.69 3.61 7.56
C PRO A 60 -7.22 3.72 7.16
N VAL A 61 -6.32 3.53 8.12
CA VAL A 61 -4.87 3.50 7.88
C VAL A 61 -4.38 2.07 7.85
N ALA A 62 -3.84 1.64 6.71
CA ALA A 62 -3.08 0.43 6.54
C ALA A 62 -1.61 0.69 6.87
N ALA A 63 -0.99 -0.12 7.73
CA ALA A 63 0.45 -0.16 7.93
C ALA A 63 0.99 -1.45 7.31
N ILE A 64 1.87 -1.31 6.32
CA ILE A 64 2.56 -2.41 5.64
C ILE A 64 3.98 -2.43 6.17
N SER A 65 4.32 -3.49 6.90
CA SER A 65 5.66 -3.71 7.43
C SER A 65 6.42 -4.68 6.53
N MET A 66 7.62 -4.30 6.13
CA MET A 66 8.50 -5.07 5.27
C MET A 66 9.44 -5.95 6.11
N LYS A 67 10.01 -7.00 5.50
CA LYS A 67 10.98 -7.90 6.14
C LYS A 67 12.30 -7.22 6.51
N ASP A 68 12.71 -6.20 5.75
CA ASP A 68 13.91 -5.39 6.00
C ASP A 68 13.78 -4.39 7.16
N GLY A 69 12.57 -4.24 7.72
CA GLY A 69 12.27 -3.33 8.83
C GLY A 69 11.60 -2.02 8.41
N GLU A 70 11.47 -1.72 7.12
CA GLU A 70 10.74 -0.54 6.65
C GLU A 70 9.23 -0.68 6.90
N CYS A 71 8.56 0.46 7.17
CA CYS A 71 7.12 0.49 7.40
C CYS A 71 6.47 1.64 6.64
N TYR A 72 5.46 1.30 5.83
CA TYR A 72 4.73 2.24 4.99
C TYR A 72 3.28 2.33 5.45
N LYS A 73 2.81 3.55 5.71
CA LYS A 73 1.44 3.81 6.16
C LYS A 73 0.65 4.46 5.04
N PHE A 74 -0.53 3.91 4.77
CA PHE A 74 -1.44 4.39 3.73
C PHE A 74 -2.83 4.61 4.30
N ILE A 75 -3.46 5.73 3.96
CA ILE A 75 -4.91 5.86 4.07
C ILE A 75 -5.51 5.18 2.85
N ILE A 76 -6.33 4.15 3.05
CA ILE A 76 -6.97 3.39 1.97
C ILE A 76 -8.49 3.45 2.15
N TYR A 77 -9.17 4.26 1.32
CA TYR A 77 -10.58 4.60 1.52
C TYR A 77 -11.52 3.38 1.41
N ASN A 78 -11.19 2.40 0.57
CA ASN A 78 -11.94 1.14 0.45
C ASN A 78 -11.23 -0.01 1.16
N LYS A 79 -11.22 0.01 2.50
CA LYS A 79 -10.58 -1.02 3.34
C LYS A 79 -11.06 -2.44 2.98
N SER A 80 -12.36 -2.69 2.98
CA SER A 80 -12.90 -4.04 2.75
C SER A 80 -12.53 -4.57 1.36
N GLY A 81 -12.59 -3.73 0.32
CA GLY A 81 -12.17 -4.09 -1.02
C GLY A 81 -10.68 -4.42 -1.08
N PHE A 82 -9.85 -3.64 -0.40
CA PHE A 82 -8.41 -3.86 -0.33
C PHE A 82 -8.07 -5.14 0.43
N GLU A 83 -8.68 -5.41 1.58
CA GLU A 83 -8.46 -6.65 2.35
C GLU A 83 -8.79 -7.90 1.52
N LYS A 84 -9.88 -7.87 0.76
CA LYS A 84 -10.23 -8.96 -0.17
C LYS A 84 -9.17 -9.16 -1.24
N ALA A 85 -8.70 -8.06 -1.84
CA ALA A 85 -7.63 -8.11 -2.84
C ALA A 85 -6.32 -8.64 -2.24
N TYR A 86 -5.91 -8.13 -1.08
CA TYR A 86 -4.69 -8.53 -0.40
C TYR A 86 -4.69 -10.03 -0.09
N LYS A 87 -5.78 -10.55 0.49
CA LYS A 87 -5.92 -12.00 0.74
C LYS A 87 -5.84 -12.82 -0.55
N GLN A 88 -6.49 -12.36 -1.62
CA GLN A 88 -6.45 -13.04 -2.91
C GLN A 88 -5.02 -13.15 -3.46
N TYR A 89 -4.24 -12.06 -3.41
CA TYR A 89 -2.92 -12.00 -4.05
C TYR A 89 -1.76 -12.48 -3.17
N SER A 90 -1.89 -12.43 -1.84
CA SER A 90 -0.87 -12.94 -0.91
C SER A 90 -0.89 -14.46 -0.76
N ASN A 91 -2.05 -15.11 -0.94
CA ASN A 91 -2.19 -16.56 -0.80
C ASN A 91 -1.57 -17.40 -1.93
N HIS A 92 -1.05 -16.78 -3.01
CA HIS A 92 -0.41 -17.48 -4.11
C HIS A 92 1.09 -17.73 -3.88
N GLN A 93 1.58 -17.57 -2.65
CA GLN A 93 2.99 -17.77 -2.27
C GLN A 93 3.26 -19.10 -1.54
N GLU A 94 2.40 -20.11 -1.74
CA GLU A 94 2.68 -21.49 -1.30
C GLU A 94 3.88 -22.11 -2.05
#